data_AF-A0AAW3KCY8-F1
#
_entry.id   AF-A0AAW3KCY8-F1
#
_cell.length_a   1.000
_cell.length_b   1.000
_cell.length_c   1.000
_cell.angle_alpha   90.00
_cell.angle_beta   90.00
_cell.angle_gamma   90.00
#
_symmetry.space_group_name_H-M   'P 1'
#
loop_
_entity.id
_entity.type
_entity.pdbx_description
1 polymer ?
#
loop_
_entity_poly.entity_id
_entity_poly.type
_entity_poly.pdbx_seq_one_letter_code
_entity_poly.pdbx_strand_id
1 'polypeptide(L)' 'MEFHIALVDASPEPGVVQDALFDVDPTAVVDLDMSGLVMRISSSATVTDLVEVLGQVGWTVAPAQVAQQPTICCGGCSG' A
#
# COMPACT_ATOMS: atom_id res chain seq x y z
N MET A 1 -1.97 9.18 1.47
CA MET A 1 -1.53 8.84 0.10
C MET A 1 -1.97 7.42 -0.18
N GLU A 2 -2.20 7.05 -1.44
CA GLU A 2 -2.54 5.68 -1.80
C GLU A 2 -1.38 5.06 -2.59
N PHE A 3 -1.05 3.80 -2.29
CA PHE A 3 0.06 3.06 -2.86
C PHE A 3 -0.44 1.71 -3.36
N HIS A 4 -0.09 1.37 -4.58
CA HIS A 4 -0.45 0.10 -5.21
C HIS A 4 0.79 -0.76 -5.42
N ILE A 5 0.74 -2.00 -4.97
CA ILE A 5 1.83 -2.97 -5.08
C ILE A 5 1.28 -4.26 -5.67
N ALA A 6 1.84 -4.73 -6.79
CA ALA A 6 1.44 -5.99 -7.38
C ALA A 6 1.79 -7.16 -6.43
N LEU A 7 0.81 -8.00 -6.14
CA LEU A 7 1.00 -9.21 -5.36
C LEU A 7 1.82 -10.23 -6.15
N VAL A 8 2.62 -11.00 -5.43
CA VAL A 8 3.39 -12.15 -5.93
C VAL A 8 3.08 -13.34 -5.02
N ASP A 9 3.38 -14.57 -5.42
CA ASP A 9 3.06 -15.78 -4.63
C ASP A 9 3.54 -15.77 -3.16
N ALA A 10 4.50 -14.91 -2.81
CA ALA A 10 5.04 -14.73 -1.46
C ALA A 10 4.51 -13.50 -0.71
N SER A 11 3.45 -12.83 -1.19
CA SER A 11 2.90 -11.66 -0.52
C SER A 11 2.12 -12.02 0.76
N PRO A 12 2.33 -11.28 1.87
CA PRO A 12 1.60 -11.47 3.11
C PRO A 12 0.12 -11.08 2.96
N GLU A 13 -0.71 -11.53 3.89
CA GLU A 13 -2.10 -11.11 3.98
C GLU A 13 -2.22 -9.62 4.35
N PRO A 14 -3.24 -8.90 3.85
CA PRO A 14 -3.43 -7.47 4.12
C PRO A 14 -3.45 -7.12 5.61
N GLY A 15 -4.02 -7.99 6.46
CA GLY A 15 -4.11 -7.77 7.90
C GLY A 15 -2.73 -7.73 8.58
N VAL A 16 -1.78 -8.57 8.15
CA VAL A 16 -0.40 -8.57 8.68
C VAL A 16 0.33 -7.28 8.29
N VAL A 17 0.13 -6.81 7.06
CA VAL A 17 0.73 -5.55 6.59
C VAL A 17 0.12 -4.35 7.31
N GLN A 18 -1.19 -4.35 7.54
CA GLN A 18 -1.86 -3.29 8.28
C GLN A 18 -1.40 -3.23 9.74
N ASP A 19 -1.27 -4.37 10.40
CA ASP A 19 -0.78 -4.47 11.78
C ASP A 19 0.66 -3.91 11.89
N ALA A 20 1.54 -4.31 10.96
CA ALA A 20 2.90 -3.79 10.92
C ALA A 20 2.98 -2.28 10.63
N LEU A 21 2.04 -1.75 9.83
CA LEU A 21 1.95 -0.32 9.56
C LEU A 21 1.35 0.47 10.73
N PHE A 22 0.67 -0.17 11.68
CA PHE A 22 -0.03 0.52 12.76
C PHE A 22 0.91 1.35 13.64
N ASP A 23 2.15 0.88 13.86
CA ASP A 23 3.18 1.62 14.61
C ASP A 23 3.67 2.89 13.89
N VAL A 24 3.56 2.94 12.56
CA VAL A 24 4.00 4.08 11.72
C VAL A 24 2.83 5.02 11.45
N ASP A 25 1.69 4.45 11.08
CA ASP A 25 0.46 5.17 10.78
C ASP A 25 -0.76 4.37 11.27
N PRO A 26 -1.35 4.76 12.41
CA PRO A 26 -2.50 4.06 12.98
C PRO A 26 -3.78 4.25 12.14
N THR A 27 -3.76 5.17 11.17
CA THR A 27 -4.86 5.39 10.23
C THR A 27 -4.65 4.66 8.91
N ALA A 28 -3.58 3.87 8.78
CA ALA A 28 -3.27 3.11 7.58
C ALA A 28 -4.36 2.07 7.29
N VAL A 29 -4.83 2.04 6.04
CA VAL A 29 -5.77 1.05 5.53
C VAL A 29 -5.07 0.21 4.49
N VAL A 30 -5.11 -1.11 4.64
CA VAL A 30 -4.57 -2.05 3.67
C VAL A 30 -5.69 -2.94 3.17
N ASP A 31 -5.91 -2.93 1.86
CA ASP A 31 -6.91 -3.74 1.17
C ASP A 31 -6.34 -4.33 -0.12
N LEU A 32 -7.14 -5.16 -0.79
CA LEU A 32 -6.82 -5.67 -2.12
C LEU A 32 -7.76 -5.00 -3.14
N ASP A 33 -7.23 -4.76 -4.33
CA ASP A 33 -8.04 -4.43 -5.50
C ASP A 33 -9.13 -5.50 -5.78
N MET A 34 -10.13 -5.16 -6.59
CA MET A 34 -11.19 -6.08 -7.03
C MET A 34 -10.66 -7.36 -7.68
N SER A 35 -9.48 -7.34 -8.31
CA SER A 35 -8.84 -8.53 -8.88
C SER A 35 -8.17 -9.42 -7.84
N GLY A 36 -7.90 -8.91 -6.64
CA GLY A 36 -7.09 -9.58 -5.63
C GLY A 36 -5.62 -9.73 -6.02
N LEU A 37 -5.14 -9.02 -7.04
CA LEU A 37 -3.76 -9.10 -7.54
C LEU A 37 -2.91 -7.89 -7.15
N VAL A 38 -3.51 -6.87 -6.54
CA VAL A 38 -2.83 -5.63 -6.16
C VAL A 38 -3.17 -5.32 -4.72
N MET A 39 -2.15 -5.15 -3.88
CA MET A 39 -2.30 -4.60 -2.54
C MET A 39 -2.39 -3.08 -2.62
N ARG A 40 -3.46 -2.55 -2.02
CA ARG A 40 -3.73 -1.13 -1.92
C ARG A 40 -3.46 -0.71 -0.48
N ILE A 41 -2.57 0.25 -0.32
CA ILE A 41 -2.20 0.78 0.99
C ILE A 41 -2.52 2.26 0.99
N SER A 42 -3.46 2.68 1.83
CA SER A 42 -3.76 4.07 2.10
C SER A 42 -3.09 4.48 3.40
N SER A 43 -2.03 5.28 3.33
CA SER A 43 -1.28 5.72 4.50
C SER A 43 -0.69 7.13 4.29
N SER A 44 -0.43 7.83 5.39
CA SER A 44 0.35 9.06 5.47
C SER A 44 1.87 8.82 5.41
N ALA A 45 2.32 7.56 5.51
CA ALA A 45 3.71 7.16 5.40
C ALA A 45 4.30 7.40 4.00
N THR A 46 5.64 7.45 3.91
CA THR A 46 6.34 7.56 2.62
C THR A 46 6.59 6.19 1.99
N VAL A 47 6.99 6.17 0.71
CA VAL A 47 7.39 4.93 0.02
C VAL A 47 8.55 4.24 0.74
N THR A 48 9.47 5.00 1.32
CA THR A 48 10.60 4.46 2.07
C THR A 48 10.13 3.75 3.34
N ASP A 49 9.27 4.41 4.13
CA ASP A 49 8.70 3.81 5.35
C ASP A 49 7.94 2.53 5.03
N LEU A 50 7.15 2.53 3.94
CA LEU A 50 6.45 1.33 3.48
C LEU A 50 7.41 0.19 3.19
N VAL A 51 8.44 0.42 2.37
CA VAL A 51 9.40 -0.63 2.01
C VAL A 51 10.12 -1.18 3.24
N GLU A 52 10.45 -0.34 4.22
CA GLU A 52 11.06 -0.79 5.48
C GLU A 52 10.10 -1.67 6.30
N VAL A 53 8.84 -1.25 6.48
CA VAL A 53 7.81 -2.02 7.20
C VAL A 53 7.51 -3.34 6.49
N LEU A 54 7.36 -3.31 5.16
CA LEU A 54 7.14 -4.51 4.36
C LEU A 54 8.30 -5.52 4.49
N GLY A 55 9.54 -5.02 4.58
CA GLY A 55 10.71 -5.84 4.86
C GLY A 55 10.65 -6.55 6.21
N GLN A 56 10.07 -5.92 7.24
CA GLN A 56 9.94 -6.51 8.58
C GLN A 56 8.96 -7.70 8.61
N VAL A 57 7.91 -7.66 7.78
CA VAL A 57 6.97 -8.78 7.63
C VAL A 57 7.44 -9.83 6.62
N GLY A 58 8.68 -9.73 6.14
CA GLY A 58 9.28 -10.68 5.20
C GLY A 58 8.89 -10.47 3.74
N TRP A 59 8.25 -9.35 3.41
CA TRP A 59 7.86 -9.01 2.05
C TRP A 59 8.83 -8.00 1.42
N THR A 60 9.76 -8.51 0.62
CA THR A 60 10.77 -7.66 -0.04
C THR A 60 10.18 -7.01 -1.29
N VAL A 61 9.81 -5.74 -1.19
CA VAL A 61 9.29 -4.92 -2.30
C VAL A 61 10.30 -3.82 -2.62
N ALA A 62 10.69 -3.69 -3.88
CA ALA A 62 11.52 -2.57 -4.30
C ALA A 62 10.69 -1.27 -4.36
N PRO A 63 11.24 -0.10 -4.02
CA PRO A 63 10.52 1.18 -4.12
C PRO A 63 9.93 1.44 -5.51
N ALA A 64 10.58 0.95 -6.57
CA ALA A 64 10.11 1.07 -7.95
C ALA A 64 8.84 0.22 -8.25
N GLN A 65 8.53 -0.78 -7.43
CA GLN A 65 7.31 -1.58 -7.52
C GLN A 65 6.13 -0.93 -6.78
N VAL A 66 6.39 0.08 -5.96
CA VAL A 66 5.37 0.82 -5.22
C VAL A 66 4.84 1.94 -6.11
N ALA A 67 3.69 1.71 -6.74
CA ALA A 67 3.03 2.71 -7.55
C ALA A 67 2.20 3.65 -6.66
N GLN A 68 2.77 4.79 -6.28
CA GLN A 68 2.04 5.84 -5.58
C GLN A 68 0.97 6.42 -6.51
N GLN A 69 -0.30 6.25 -6.13
CA GLN A 69 -1.40 6.86 -6.86
C GLN A 69 -1.45 8.35 -6.55
N PRO A 70 -1.52 9.21 -7.58
CA PRO A 70 -1.80 10.60 -7.34
C PRO A 70 -3.19 10.69 -6.72
N THR A 71 -3.32 11.44 -5.63
CA THR A 71 -4.63 11.88 -5.12
C THR A 71 -5.22 12.89 -6.10
N ILE A 72 -5.53 12.46 -7.31
CA ILE A 72 -6.46 13.17 -8.17
C ILE A 72 -7.82 12.89 -7.57
N CYS A 73 -8.25 13.83 -6.73
CA CYS A 73 -9.67 14.10 -6.59
C CYS A 73 -10.14 14.35 -8.02
N CYS A 74 -10.83 13.37 -8.62
CA CYS A 74 -11.55 13.54 -9.87
C CYS A 74 -12.70 14.51 -9.63
N GLY A 75 -12.37 15.79 -9.40
CA GLY A 75 -13.21 16.93 -9.73
C GLY A 75 -13.31 17.06 -11.24
N GLY A 76 -13.76 15.99 -11.89
CA GLY A 76 -14.37 16.08 -13.21
C GLY A 76 -15.75 16.65 -13.01
N CYS A 77 -15.83 17.97 -12.80
CA CYS A 77 -17.02 18.76 -13.08
C CYS A 77 -17.44 18.45 -14.52
N SER A 78 -18.35 17.48 -14.65
CA SER A 78 -19.03 17.21 -15.90
C SER A 78 -20.19 18.19 -15.97
N GLY A 79 -20.05 19.25 -16.76
CA GLY A 79 -21.13 20.00 -17.42
C GLY A 79 -22.12 20.75 -16.53
#